data_AF-A0A1V4V1K0-F1
#
_entry.id   AF-A0A1V4V1K0-F1
#
_cell.length_a   1.000
_cell.length_b   1.000
_cell.length_c   1.000
_cell.angle_alpha   90.00
_cell.angle_beta   90.00
_cell.angle_gamma   90.00
#
_symmetry.space_group_name_H-M   'P 1'
#
loop_
_entity.id
_entity.type
_entity.pdbx_description
1 polymer ?
#
loop_
_entity_poly.entity_id
_entity_poly.type
_entity_poly.pdbx_seq_one_letter_code
_entity_poly.pdbx_strand_id
1 'polypeptide(L)' 'MSRLREAGLEFVGMSSVGPSIAVVTERPETEMAEILAPMGLKVAISTKVDNVGLKVEWIE' A
#
# COMPACT_ATOMS: atom_id res chain seq x y z
N MET A 1 -3.57 12.09 5.46
CA MET A 1 -2.38 12.45 4.65
C MET A 1 -1.26 13.05 5.49
N SER A 2 -1.45 14.16 6.23
CA SER A 2 -0.40 14.73 7.11
C SER A 2 0.14 13.73 8.13
N ARG A 3 -0.75 13.05 8.87
CA ARG A 3 -0.40 12.03 9.86
C ARG A 3 0.46 10.88 9.31
N LEU A 4 0.27 10.52 8.04
CA LEU A 4 1.06 9.47 7.38
C LEU A 4 2.47 9.96 7.07
N ARG A 5 2.62 11.23 6.63
CA ARG A 5 3.93 11.86 6.44
C ARG A 5 4.67 12.04 7.76
N GLU A 6 3.99 12.48 8.81
CA GLU A 6 4.54 12.62 10.16
C GLU A 6 5.03 11.28 10.73
N ALA A 7 4.37 10.18 10.34
CA ALA A 7 4.80 8.82 10.65
C ALA A 7 5.97 8.31 9.79
N GLY A 8 6.54 9.14 8.92
CA GLY A 8 7.68 8.80 8.06
C GLY A 8 7.31 8.02 6.79
N LEU A 9 6.04 8.07 6.36
CA LEU A 9 5.62 7.53 5.06
C LEU A 9 5.71 8.62 3.99
N GLU A 10 6.71 8.50 3.12
CA GLU A 10 7.06 9.54 2.14
C GLU A 10 6.21 9.47 0.86
N PHE A 11 5.98 8.25 0.37
CA PHE A 11 5.24 7.96 -0.85
C PHE A 11 3.84 7.46 -0.54
N VAL A 12 2.95 8.42 -0.33
CA VAL A 12 1.54 8.20 0.01
C VAL A 12 0.67 8.93 -1.00
N GLY A 13 -0.26 8.20 -1.63
CA GLY A 13 -1.23 8.75 -2.57
C GLY A 13 -2.61 8.17 -2.36
N MET A 14 -3.66 8.85 -2.83
CA MET A 14 -4.96 8.20 -2.98
C MET A 14 -4.84 7.11 -4.05
N SER A 15 -5.40 5.95 -3.76
CA SER A 15 -5.58 4.93 -4.78
C SER A 15 -6.79 5.32 -5.64
N SER A 16 -6.52 5.71 -6.88
CA SER A 16 -7.52 6.27 -7.82
C SER A 16 -8.26 7.47 -7.19
N VAL A 17 -9.59 7.42 -7.13
CA VAL A 17 -10.45 8.45 -6.53
C VAL A 17 -10.69 8.27 -5.02
N GLY A 18 -10.04 7.30 -4.39
CA GLY A 18 -10.24 6.98 -2.97
C GLY A 18 -11.48 6.14 -2.69
N PRO A 19 -11.80 5.88 -1.40
CA PRO A 19 -11.18 6.42 -0.19
C PRO A 19 -9.88 5.71 0.25
N SER A 20 -9.49 4.64 -0.45
CA SER A 20 -8.27 3.90 -0.14
C SER A 20 -7.00 4.71 -0.42
N ILE A 21 -5.96 4.43 0.37
CA ILE A 21 -4.63 5.05 0.27
C ILE A 21 -3.64 3.98 -0.18
N ALA A 22 -2.80 4.33 -1.15
CA ALA A 22 -1.66 3.53 -1.56
C ALA A 22 -0.39 4.07 -0.89
N VAL A 23 0.42 3.17 -0.33
CA VAL A 23 1.72 3.49 0.27
C VAL A 23 2.77 2.63 -0.43
N VAL A 24 3.83 3.26 -0.92
CA VAL A 24 5.00 2.55 -1.45
C VAL A 24 6.09 2.60 -0.39
N THR A 25 6.52 1.43 0.09
CA THR A 25 7.47 1.33 1.19
C THR A 25 8.19 -0.02 1.16
N GLU A 26 9.40 -0.06 1.74
CA GLU A 26 10.13 -1.29 2.03
C GLU A 26 9.76 -1.90 3.38
N ARG A 27 8.99 -1.18 4.20
CA ARG A 27 8.57 -1.64 5.53
C ARG A 27 7.67 -2.88 5.41
N PRO A 28 7.85 -3.89 6.27
CA PRO A 28 6.99 -5.07 6.29
C PRO A 28 5.57 -4.71 6.74
N GLU A 29 4.61 -5.56 6.37
CA GLU A 29 3.18 -5.36 6.68
C GLU A 29 2.90 -5.22 8.18
N THR A 30 3.62 -5.95 9.03
CA THR A 30 3.46 -5.89 10.49
C THR A 30 3.83 -4.51 11.04
N GLU A 31 4.93 -3.94 10.59
CA GLU A 31 5.35 -2.58 10.96
C GLU A 31 4.34 -1.54 10.45
N MET A 32 3.84 -1.73 9.22
CA MET A 32 2.79 -0.88 8.67
C MET A 32 1.49 -0.95 9.48
N ALA A 33 1.10 -2.12 9.96
CA ALA A 33 -0.09 -2.27 10.80
C ALA A 33 0.03 -1.48 12.11
N GLU A 34 1.20 -1.49 12.76
CA GLU A 34 1.47 -0.72 13.98
C GLU A 34 1.40 0.79 13.73
N ILE A 35 1.98 1.28 12.63
CA ILE A 35 1.92 2.68 12.22
C ILE A 35 0.49 3.14 11.96
N LEU A 36 -0.32 2.28 11.31
CA LEU A 36 -1.68 2.62 10.85
C LEU A 36 -2.75 2.51 11.95
N ALA A 37 -2.57 1.61 12.93
CA ALA A 37 -3.50 1.39 14.03
C ALA A 37 -3.96 2.67 14.77
N PRO A 38 -3.06 3.58 15.23
CA PRO A 38 -3.48 4.82 15.92
C PRO A 38 -4.23 5.80 15.01
N MET A 39 -4.24 5.57 13.69
CA MET A 39 -4.97 6.37 12.71
C MET A 39 -6.35 5.79 12.39
N GLY A 40 -6.71 4.63 12.96
CA GLY A 40 -7.93 3.91 12.61
C GLY A 40 -7.89 3.31 11.20
N LEU A 41 -6.68 3.12 10.65
CA LEU A 41 -6.45 2.55 9.33
C LEU A 41 -5.96 1.11 9.47
N LYS A 42 -6.17 0.31 8.42
CA LYS A 42 -5.68 -1.07 8.32
C LYS A 42 -5.12 -1.34 6.94
N VAL A 43 -4.21 -2.31 6.85
CA VAL A 43 -3.78 -2.84 5.56
C VAL A 43 -4.91 -3.69 4.99
N ALA A 44 -5.39 -3.31 3.80
CA ALA A 44 -6.40 -4.10 3.08
C ALA A 44 -5.75 -5.12 2.13
N ILE A 45 -4.66 -4.70 1.48
CA ILE A 45 -3.86 -5.50 0.54
C ILE A 45 -2.39 -5.09 0.72
N SER A 46 -1.50 -6.07 0.74
CA SER A 46 -0.05 -5.92 0.67
C SER A 46 0.46 -6.71 -0.52
N THR A 47 1.22 -6.07 -1.41
CA THR A 47 1.76 -6.73 -2.61
C THR A 47 3.05 -6.07 -3.05
N LYS A 48 3.80 -6.76 -3.90
CA LYS A 48 4.96 -6.20 -4.61
C LYS A 48 4.51 -5.62 -5.95
N VAL A 49 5.33 -4.71 -6.48
CA VAL A 49 5.13 -4.21 -7.85
C VAL A 49 5.47 -5.34 -8.82
N ASP A 50 4.47 -5.78 -9.56
CA ASP A 50 4.68 -6.58 -10.77
C ASP A 50 4.54 -5.67 -11.98
N ASN A 51 5.62 -5.55 -12.75
CA ASN A 51 5.63 -4.78 -14.01
C ASN A 51 5.16 -5.63 -15.19
N VAL A 52 4.77 -6.88 -14.95
CA VAL A 52 4.16 -7.76 -15.91
C VAL A 52 2.64 -7.62 -15.78
N GLY A 53 2.02 -7.05 -16.81
CA GLY A 53 0.56 -7.00 -16.89
C GLY A 53 -0.07 -8.38 -17.07
N LEU A 54 -1.37 -8.42 -17.33
CA LEU A 54 -2.08 -9.67 -17.61
C LEU A 54 -1.46 -10.39 -18.83
N LYS A 55 -1.05 -11.64 -18.64
CA LYS A 55 -0.55 -12.53 -19.70
C LYS A 55 -1.57 -13.60 -20.02
N VAL A 56 -1.68 -13.96 -21.30
CA VAL A 56 -2.40 -15.15 -21.75
C VAL A 56 -1.37 -16.24 -21.99
N GLU A 57 -1.49 -17.34 -21.25
CA GLU A 57 -0.66 -18.53 -21.44
C GLU A 57 -1.53 -19.65 -21.99
N TRP A 58 -1.08 -20.27 -23.08
CA TRP A 58 -1.73 -21.46 -23.64
C TRP A 58 -1.14 -22.69 -22.93
N ILE A 59 -2.00 -23.52 -22.36
CA ILE A 59 -1.61 -24.80 -21.77
C ILE A 59 -1.74 -25.85 -22.87
N GLU A 60 -0.63 -26.51 -23.23
CA GLU A 60 -0.62 -27.66 -24.15
C GLU A 60 -1.15 -28.94 -23.50
#